data_AF-A0A7R9L537-F1
#
_entry.id   AF-A0A7R9L537-F1
#
_cell.length_a   1.000
_cell.length_b   1.000
_cell.length_c   1.000
_cell.angle_alpha   90.00
_cell.angle_beta   90.00
_cell.angle_gamma   90.00
#
_symmetry.space_group_name_H-M   'P 1'
#
loop_
_entity.id
_entity.type
_entity.pdbx_description
1 polymer ?
#
loop_
_entity_poly.entity_id
_entity_poly.type
_entity_poly.pdbx_seq_one_letter_code
_entity_poly.pdbx_strand_id
1 'polypeptide(L)'
;MNLNANELATLRTVWDAYSADSISNGCDLFIRLFKENPTYIQWFPKIGPNLKNDPEVIRISQTDIRWVSRFIDAAIAGDNQGISRYLRKLAGCHVRAKVNEVMYDVFKECILSELVEKLGPSVMTVDTELRGNDAVIRNGISDLEFVSKIIDSLVEQSPEETRKLIRKQAGCHNSHKVTEGMFDRMRLCVLGELNDKLGPNVMTDATQAAWHKFFKVYIAALYPA
;
A
#
# COMPACT_ATOMS: atom_id res chain seq x y z
N MET A 1 6.20 -7.94 -12.94
CA MET A 1 5.95 -7.68 -11.50
C MET A 1 7.30 -7.50 -10.82
N ASN A 2 7.49 -6.46 -10.00
CA ASN A 2 8.78 -6.19 -9.34
C ASN A 2 8.59 -6.25 -7.82
N LEU A 3 8.38 -7.47 -7.30
CA LEU A 3 8.37 -7.77 -5.87
C LEU A 3 9.66 -8.52 -5.53
N ASN A 4 10.37 -8.09 -4.49
CA ASN A 4 11.58 -8.77 -4.01
C ASN A 4 11.23 -9.97 -3.11
N ALA A 5 12.22 -10.78 -2.77
CA ALA A 5 12.03 -12.00 -1.99
C ALA A 5 11.38 -11.75 -0.61
N ASN A 6 11.74 -10.65 0.06
CA ASN A 6 11.17 -10.30 1.37
C ASN A 6 9.70 -9.89 1.22
N GLU A 7 9.37 -9.12 0.19
CA GLU A 7 7.98 -8.72 -0.09
C GLU A 7 7.09 -9.92 -0.42
N LEU A 8 7.61 -10.87 -1.19
CA LEU A 8 6.91 -12.13 -1.49
C LEU A 8 6.70 -12.98 -0.23
N ALA A 9 7.69 -13.05 0.66
CA ALA A 9 7.57 -13.76 1.93
C ALA A 9 6.51 -13.10 2.84
N THR A 10 6.50 -11.76 2.94
CA THR A 10 5.48 -11.03 3.71
C THR A 10 4.08 -11.27 3.15
N LEU A 11 3.91 -11.20 1.82
CA LEU A 11 2.63 -11.51 1.17
C LEU A 11 2.18 -12.93 1.50
N ARG A 12 3.09 -13.90 1.50
CA ARG A 12 2.76 -15.29 1.84
C ARG A 12 2.28 -15.42 3.29
N THR A 13 3.02 -14.86 4.23
CA THR A 13 2.67 -14.90 5.67
C THR A 13 1.30 -14.28 5.93
N VAL A 14 1.05 -13.09 5.38
CA VAL A 14 -0.24 -12.40 5.53
C VAL A 14 -1.35 -13.23 4.90
N TRP A 15 -1.13 -13.77 3.71
CA TRP A 15 -2.14 -14.55 3.00
C TRP A 15 -2.46 -15.88 3.66
N ASP A 16 -1.46 -16.60 4.16
CA ASP A 16 -1.68 -17.86 4.89
C ASP A 16 -2.51 -17.61 6.16
N ALA A 17 -2.27 -16.50 6.87
CA ALA A 17 -3.08 -16.11 8.01
C ALA A 17 -4.51 -15.69 7.62
N TYR A 18 -4.67 -14.89 6.56
CA TYR A 18 -5.97 -14.42 6.09
C TYR A 18 -6.83 -15.53 5.49
N SER A 19 -6.21 -16.44 4.73
CA SER A 19 -6.93 -17.44 3.94
C SER A 19 -7.44 -18.63 4.76
N ALA A 20 -6.98 -18.76 6.01
CA ALA A 20 -7.44 -19.78 6.95
C ALA A 20 -8.97 -19.76 7.16
N ASP A 21 -9.58 -18.57 7.19
CA ASP A 21 -11.03 -18.36 7.17
C ASP A 21 -11.46 -17.55 5.94
N SER A 22 -10.90 -17.94 4.80
CA SER A 22 -11.01 -17.15 3.57
C SER A 22 -12.45 -16.82 3.19
N ILE A 23 -13.40 -17.76 3.30
CA ILE A 23 -14.79 -17.54 2.90
C ILE A 23 -15.45 -16.50 3.79
N SER A 24 -15.28 -16.60 5.12
CA SER A 24 -15.85 -15.60 6.03
C SER A 24 -15.22 -14.23 5.79
N ASN A 25 -13.89 -14.19 5.67
CA ASN A 25 -13.16 -12.95 5.42
C ASN A 25 -13.54 -12.31 4.08
N GLY A 26 -13.66 -13.12 3.02
CA GLY A 26 -14.15 -12.63 1.73
C GLY A 26 -15.59 -12.13 1.81
N CYS A 27 -16.46 -12.71 2.64
CA CYS A 27 -17.82 -12.19 2.83
C CYS A 27 -17.79 -10.85 3.56
N ASP A 28 -17.01 -10.74 4.64
CA ASP A 28 -16.86 -9.52 5.42
C ASP A 28 -16.31 -8.37 4.56
N LEU A 29 -15.33 -8.64 3.69
CA LEU A 29 -14.80 -7.69 2.72
C LEU A 29 -15.87 -7.10 1.81
N PHE A 30 -16.69 -7.96 1.19
CA PHE A 30 -17.73 -7.50 0.27
C PHE A 30 -18.86 -6.79 1.01
N ILE A 31 -19.24 -7.27 2.20
CA ILE A 31 -20.22 -6.60 3.05
C ILE A 31 -19.72 -5.19 3.41
N ARG A 32 -18.44 -5.04 3.77
CA ARG A 32 -17.80 -3.75 4.05
C ARG A 32 -17.83 -2.85 2.81
N LEU A 33 -17.34 -3.34 1.68
CA LEU A 33 -17.33 -2.61 0.41
C LEU A 33 -18.71 -2.06 0.07
N PHE A 34 -19.77 -2.86 0.17
CA PHE A 34 -21.12 -2.43 -0.16
C PHE A 34 -21.74 -1.49 0.88
N LYS A 35 -21.36 -1.60 2.16
CA LYS A 35 -21.82 -0.67 3.19
C LYS A 35 -21.17 0.70 3.07
N GLU A 36 -19.85 0.73 2.85
CA GLU A 36 -19.06 1.96 2.74
C GLU A 36 -19.21 2.62 1.37
N ASN A 37 -19.48 1.81 0.34
CA ASN A 37 -19.63 2.26 -1.04
C ASN A 37 -20.89 1.65 -1.69
N PRO A 38 -22.11 2.07 -1.31
CA PRO A 38 -23.35 1.44 -1.78
C PRO A 38 -23.53 1.44 -3.30
N THR A 39 -22.90 2.37 -4.02
CA THR A 39 -22.89 2.40 -5.49
C THR A 39 -22.29 1.13 -6.10
N TYR A 40 -21.48 0.37 -5.36
CA TYR A 40 -20.88 -0.88 -5.83
C TYR A 40 -21.89 -2.00 -6.08
N ILE A 41 -23.04 -1.94 -5.41
CA ILE A 41 -24.09 -2.97 -5.54
C ILE A 41 -24.62 -3.04 -6.99
N GLN A 42 -24.55 -1.95 -7.76
CA GLN A 42 -25.05 -1.93 -9.15
C GLN A 42 -24.34 -2.93 -10.08
N TRP A 43 -23.09 -3.31 -9.78
CA TRP A 43 -22.34 -4.33 -10.53
C TRP A 43 -22.66 -5.76 -10.10
N PHE A 44 -23.48 -5.92 -9.06
CA PHE A 44 -23.87 -7.20 -8.47
C PHE A 44 -25.40 -7.29 -8.34
N PRO A 45 -26.15 -7.29 -9.47
CA PRO A 45 -27.61 -7.16 -9.48
C PRO A 45 -28.37 -8.34 -8.87
N LYS A 46 -27.66 -9.42 -8.50
CA LYS A 46 -28.22 -10.61 -7.85
C LYS A 46 -28.12 -10.57 -6.33
N ILE A 47 -27.45 -9.56 -5.75
CA ILE A 47 -27.37 -9.37 -4.31
C ILE A 47 -28.73 -8.92 -3.80
N GLY A 48 -29.23 -9.63 -2.79
CA GLY A 48 -30.47 -9.33 -2.10
C GLY A 48 -30.32 -8.19 -1.08
N PRO A 49 -31.43 -7.78 -0.46
CA PRO A 49 -31.44 -6.66 0.48
C PRO A 49 -30.69 -6.94 1.80
N ASN A 50 -30.48 -8.22 2.14
CA ASN A 50 -29.72 -8.62 3.31
C ASN A 50 -28.35 -9.15 2.88
N LEU A 51 -27.32 -8.30 2.99
CA LEU A 51 -25.94 -8.66 2.65
C LEU A 51 -25.40 -9.82 3.49
N LYS A 52 -25.87 -9.97 4.73
CA LYS A 52 -25.40 -11.03 5.63
C LYS A 52 -26.04 -12.35 5.24
N ASN A 53 -25.20 -13.34 4.92
CA ASN A 53 -25.59 -14.66 4.40
C ASN A 53 -26.21 -14.63 3.00
N ASP A 54 -26.02 -13.54 2.24
CA ASP A 54 -26.48 -13.48 0.86
C ASP A 54 -25.73 -14.53 0.01
N PRO A 55 -26.43 -15.42 -0.71
CA PRO A 55 -25.78 -16.45 -1.52
C PRO A 55 -24.88 -15.89 -2.61
N GLU A 56 -25.21 -14.73 -3.17
CA GLU A 56 -24.42 -14.08 -4.20
C GLU A 56 -23.15 -13.47 -3.59
N VAL A 57 -23.23 -12.87 -2.40
CA VAL A 57 -22.04 -12.42 -1.65
C VAL A 57 -21.10 -13.60 -1.41
N ILE A 58 -21.60 -14.71 -0.87
CA ILE A 58 -20.80 -15.93 -0.64
C ILE A 58 -20.14 -16.41 -1.94
N ARG A 59 -20.90 -16.43 -3.05
CA ARG A 59 -20.40 -16.88 -4.36
C ARG A 59 -19.29 -15.98 -4.91
N ILE A 60 -19.43 -14.66 -4.78
CA ILE A 60 -18.43 -13.70 -5.23
C ILE A 60 -17.18 -13.83 -4.35
N SER A 61 -17.34 -13.88 -3.02
CA SER A 61 -16.23 -14.09 -2.09
C SER A 61 -15.43 -15.35 -2.42
N GLN A 62 -16.08 -16.49 -2.61
CA GLN A 62 -15.42 -17.75 -3.02
C GLN A 62 -14.69 -17.64 -4.37
N THR A 63 -15.23 -16.84 -5.29
CA THR A 63 -14.62 -16.63 -6.60
C THR A 63 -13.36 -15.80 -6.43
N ASP A 64 -13.43 -14.68 -5.71
CA ASP A 64 -12.32 -13.75 -5.50
C ASP A 64 -11.19 -14.34 -4.67
N ILE A 65 -11.49 -15.07 -3.59
CA ILE A 65 -10.48 -15.80 -2.80
C ILE A 65 -9.67 -16.75 -3.69
N ARG A 66 -10.34 -17.50 -4.56
CA ARG A 66 -9.65 -18.40 -5.50
C ARG A 66 -8.78 -17.62 -6.47
N TRP A 67 -9.22 -16.45 -6.91
CA TRP A 67 -8.41 -15.59 -7.79
C TRP A 67 -7.17 -15.06 -7.09
N VAL A 68 -7.33 -14.50 -5.89
CA VAL A 68 -6.22 -13.93 -5.13
C VAL A 68 -5.22 -15.01 -4.72
N SER A 69 -5.69 -16.19 -4.29
CA SER A 69 -4.81 -17.33 -3.96
C SER A 69 -3.92 -17.71 -5.15
N ARG A 70 -4.53 -17.88 -6.33
CA ARG A 70 -3.78 -18.25 -7.55
C ARG A 70 -2.79 -17.17 -7.99
N PHE A 71 -3.15 -15.90 -7.78
CA PHE A 71 -2.25 -14.80 -8.06
C PHE A 71 -1.03 -14.82 -7.14
N ILE A 72 -1.24 -15.00 -5.83
CA ILE A 72 -0.17 -15.04 -4.83
C ILE A 72 0.74 -16.25 -5.06
N ASP A 73 0.18 -17.43 -5.32
CA ASP A 73 0.97 -18.64 -5.62
C ASP A 73 1.84 -18.44 -6.88
N ALA A 74 1.26 -17.89 -7.96
CA ALA A 74 2.00 -17.61 -9.18
C ALA A 74 3.07 -16.52 -8.99
N ALA A 75 2.77 -15.51 -8.16
CA ALA A 75 3.70 -14.44 -7.81
C ALA A 75 4.92 -14.97 -7.06
N ILE A 76 4.71 -15.85 -6.09
CA ILE A 76 5.77 -16.52 -5.33
C ILE A 76 6.59 -17.46 -6.23
N ALA A 77 5.93 -18.19 -7.14
CA ALA A 77 6.60 -19.05 -8.11
C ALA A 77 7.37 -18.29 -9.20
N GLY A 78 7.25 -16.96 -9.27
CA GLY A 78 7.85 -16.14 -10.32
C GLY A 78 7.22 -16.37 -11.71
N ASP A 79 6.02 -16.96 -11.78
CA ASP A 79 5.31 -17.26 -13.03
C ASP A 79 4.63 -16.01 -13.61
N ASN A 80 5.46 -15.07 -14.07
CA ASN A 80 5.00 -13.83 -14.69
C ASN A 80 4.13 -14.07 -15.94
N GLN A 81 4.37 -15.17 -16.68
CA GLN A 81 3.58 -15.50 -17.87
C GLN A 81 2.17 -16.00 -17.52
N GLY A 82 2.06 -16.87 -16.51
CA GLY A 82 0.79 -17.32 -15.95
C GLY A 82 -0.01 -16.15 -15.44
N ILE A 83 0.58 -15.31 -14.57
CA ILE A 83 -0.04 -14.09 -14.05
C ILE A 83 -0.56 -13.21 -15.19
N SER A 84 0.26 -12.94 -16.20
CA SER A 84 -0.13 -12.08 -17.33
C SER A 84 -1.26 -12.67 -18.16
N ARG A 85 -1.33 -13.99 -18.31
CA ARG A 85 -2.43 -14.68 -19.00
C ARG A 85 -3.73 -14.58 -18.19
N TYR A 86 -3.64 -14.77 -16.88
CA TYR A 86 -4.81 -14.71 -15.98
C TYR A 86 -5.35 -13.29 -15.82
N LEU A 87 -4.48 -12.30 -15.60
CA LEU A 87 -4.87 -10.90 -15.48
C LEU A 87 -5.52 -10.39 -16.78
N ARG A 88 -5.08 -10.82 -17.96
CA ARG A 88 -5.75 -10.48 -19.22
C ARG A 88 -7.19 -10.98 -19.27
N LYS A 89 -7.46 -12.19 -18.76
CA LYS A 89 -8.82 -12.73 -18.71
C LYS A 89 -9.71 -11.95 -17.74
N LEU A 90 -9.18 -11.60 -16.56
CA LEU A 90 -9.89 -10.80 -15.55
C LEU A 90 -10.12 -9.36 -16.01
N ALA A 91 -9.11 -8.73 -16.61
CA ALA A 91 -9.19 -7.38 -17.15
C ALA A 91 -10.32 -7.26 -18.18
N GLY A 92 -10.51 -8.27 -19.03
CA GLY A 92 -11.62 -8.28 -19.99
C GLY A 92 -13.00 -8.17 -19.33
N CYS A 93 -13.21 -8.79 -18.16
CA CYS A 93 -14.46 -8.66 -17.42
C CYS A 93 -14.64 -7.25 -16.83
N HIS A 94 -13.58 -6.70 -16.23
CA HIS A 94 -13.61 -5.38 -15.59
C HIS A 94 -13.76 -4.24 -16.60
N VAL A 95 -13.11 -4.34 -17.77
CA VAL A 95 -13.26 -3.40 -18.89
C VAL A 95 -14.71 -3.39 -19.39
N ARG A 96 -15.34 -4.57 -19.56
CA ARG A 96 -16.75 -4.65 -19.98
C ARG A 96 -17.69 -4.07 -18.92
N ALA A 97 -17.38 -4.28 -17.64
CA ALA A 97 -18.12 -3.71 -16.51
C ALA A 97 -17.84 -2.21 -16.28
N LYS A 98 -16.95 -1.60 -17.08
CA LYS A 98 -16.50 -0.20 -16.97
C LYS A 98 -15.94 0.15 -15.58
N VAL A 99 -15.28 -0.81 -14.95
CA VAL A 99 -14.54 -0.57 -13.70
C VAL A 99 -13.33 0.30 -14.02
N ASN A 100 -13.13 1.37 -13.25
CA ASN A 100 -12.04 2.32 -13.43
C ASN A 100 -11.03 2.25 -12.27
N GLU A 101 -9.94 3.00 -12.37
CA GLU A 101 -8.85 3.01 -11.38
C GLU A 101 -9.31 3.44 -9.98
N VAL A 102 -10.17 4.45 -9.88
CA VAL A 102 -10.75 4.91 -8.61
C VAL A 102 -11.47 3.77 -7.89
N MET A 103 -12.11 2.88 -8.64
CA MET A 103 -12.78 1.73 -8.04
C MET A 103 -11.82 0.70 -7.47
N TYR A 104 -10.68 0.51 -8.12
CA TYR A 104 -9.62 -0.34 -7.59
C TYR A 104 -8.97 0.27 -6.34
N ASP A 105 -8.82 1.59 -6.27
CA ASP A 105 -8.30 2.25 -5.08
C ASP A 105 -9.21 2.06 -3.88
N VAL A 106 -10.52 2.27 -4.03
CA VAL A 106 -11.49 2.01 -2.95
C VAL A 106 -11.44 0.55 -2.48
N PHE A 107 -11.41 -0.39 -3.42
CA PHE A 107 -11.34 -1.81 -3.08
C PHE A 107 -10.03 -2.18 -2.37
N LYS A 108 -8.91 -1.59 -2.81
CA LYS A 108 -7.59 -1.73 -2.18
C LYS A 108 -7.62 -1.24 -0.72
N GLU A 109 -8.20 -0.07 -0.46
CA GLU A 109 -8.32 0.45 0.91
C GLU A 109 -9.21 -0.44 1.80
N CYS A 110 -10.31 -1.00 1.27
CA CYS A 110 -11.14 -1.94 2.02
C CYS A 110 -10.36 -3.21 2.42
N ILE A 111 -9.57 -3.79 1.48
CA ILE A 111 -8.72 -4.96 1.76
C ILE A 111 -7.68 -4.62 2.83
N LEU A 112 -6.98 -3.50 2.69
CA LEU A 112 -5.93 -3.11 3.64
C LEU A 112 -6.51 -2.89 5.04
N SER A 113 -7.64 -2.19 5.14
CA SER A 113 -8.33 -1.97 6.42
C SER A 113 -8.74 -3.28 7.08
N GLU A 114 -9.25 -4.24 6.31
CA GLU A 114 -9.64 -5.54 6.86
C GLU A 114 -8.44 -6.39 7.29
N LEU A 115 -7.36 -6.41 6.50
CA LEU A 115 -6.13 -7.09 6.87
C LEU A 115 -5.55 -6.50 8.16
N VAL A 116 -5.54 -5.18 8.32
CA VAL A 116 -5.07 -4.51 9.54
C VAL A 116 -5.95 -4.88 10.74
N GLU A 117 -7.27 -4.85 10.61
CA GLU A 117 -8.15 -5.19 11.72
C GLU A 117 -8.05 -6.66 12.14
N LYS A 118 -8.01 -7.59 11.18
CA LYS A 118 -8.05 -9.03 11.46
C LYS A 118 -6.68 -9.61 11.82
N LEU A 119 -5.63 -9.10 11.17
CA LEU A 119 -4.28 -9.65 11.29
C LEU A 119 -3.31 -8.71 11.98
N GLY A 120 -3.62 -7.41 12.10
CA GLY A 120 -2.77 -6.41 12.73
C GLY A 120 -2.18 -6.90 14.05
N PRO A 121 -2.95 -7.42 15.02
CA PRO A 121 -2.40 -7.90 16.28
C PRO A 121 -1.42 -9.08 16.17
N SER A 122 -1.55 -9.93 15.14
CA SER A 122 -0.82 -11.21 15.01
C SER A 122 0.35 -11.14 14.01
N VAL A 123 0.24 -10.33 12.96
CA VAL A 123 1.27 -10.08 11.93
C VAL A 123 2.23 -8.95 12.34
N MET A 124 1.85 -8.12 13.33
CA MET A 124 2.75 -7.20 14.05
C MET A 124 3.92 -7.91 14.78
N THR A 125 4.01 -9.23 14.73
CA THR A 125 5.21 -9.97 15.20
C THR A 125 6.45 -9.64 14.36
N VAL A 126 6.30 -9.35 13.06
CA VAL A 126 7.40 -8.79 12.23
C VAL A 126 7.71 -7.34 12.64
N ASP A 127 6.68 -6.58 13.00
CA ASP A 127 6.82 -5.19 13.44
C ASP A 127 7.48 -5.09 14.83
N THR A 128 7.29 -6.07 15.71
CA THR A 128 7.93 -6.11 17.04
C THR A 128 9.40 -6.52 16.98
N GLU A 129 9.82 -7.40 16.06
CA GLU A 129 11.24 -7.70 15.84
C GLU A 129 12.01 -6.49 15.24
N LEU A 130 11.36 -5.67 14.41
CA LEU A 130 11.96 -4.47 13.83
C LEU A 130 11.87 -3.23 14.73
N ARG A 131 10.77 -3.05 15.50
CA ARG A 131 10.57 -1.91 16.44
C ARG A 131 11.60 -1.86 17.56
N GLY A 132 12.30 -2.96 17.83
CA GLY A 132 13.41 -3.03 18.79
C GLY A 132 14.79 -3.17 18.16
N ASN A 133 14.91 -3.14 16.82
CA ASN A 133 16.18 -3.34 16.15
C ASN A 133 17.00 -2.04 16.10
N ASP A 134 18.12 -2.01 16.82
CA ASP A 134 19.02 -0.86 16.90
C ASP A 134 19.49 -0.34 15.53
N ALA A 135 19.68 -1.21 14.55
CA ALA A 135 20.12 -0.79 13.22
C ALA A 135 18.98 -0.08 12.46
N VAL A 136 17.75 -0.58 12.57
CA VAL A 136 16.56 0.07 11.98
C VAL A 136 16.29 1.41 12.66
N ILE A 137 16.35 1.46 13.99
CA ILE A 137 16.16 2.69 14.77
C ILE A 137 17.22 3.73 14.38
N ARG A 138 18.51 3.36 14.35
CA ARG A 138 19.59 4.28 13.95
C ARG A 138 19.42 4.78 12.52
N ASN A 139 19.02 3.91 11.59
CA ASN A 139 18.81 4.32 10.20
C ASN A 139 17.63 5.29 10.09
N GLY A 140 16.51 4.99 10.75
CA GLY A 140 15.34 5.87 10.80
C GLY A 140 15.65 7.24 11.42
N ILE A 141 16.41 7.29 12.51
CA ILE A 141 16.87 8.55 13.12
C ILE A 141 17.73 9.35 12.13
N SER A 142 18.72 8.72 11.50
CA SER A 142 19.59 9.37 10.52
C SER A 142 18.80 9.96 9.35
N ASP A 143 17.81 9.23 8.84
CA ASP A 143 16.97 9.68 7.73
C ASP A 143 16.08 10.85 8.14
N LEU A 144 15.48 10.81 9.33
CA LEU A 144 14.66 11.91 9.85
C LEU A 144 15.48 13.18 10.15
N GLU A 145 16.66 13.04 10.74
CA GLU A 145 17.59 14.16 10.94
C GLU A 145 18.00 14.80 9.62
N PHE A 146 18.19 13.99 8.58
CA PHE A 146 18.52 14.48 7.25
C PHE A 146 17.35 15.23 6.61
N VAL A 147 16.13 14.69 6.70
CA VAL A 147 14.91 15.38 6.25
C VAL A 147 14.72 16.70 7.00
N SER A 148 14.95 16.73 8.31
CA SER A 148 14.93 17.97 9.11
C SER A 148 15.90 19.01 8.56
N LYS A 149 17.16 18.63 8.30
CA LYS A 149 18.17 19.56 7.72
C LYS A 149 17.77 20.12 6.36
N ILE A 150 17.09 19.32 5.53
CA ILE A 150 16.55 19.81 4.26
C ILE A 150 15.43 20.82 4.51
N ILE A 151 14.49 20.50 5.41
CA ILE A 151 13.38 21.40 5.75
C ILE A 151 13.93 22.72 6.31
N ASP A 152 14.87 22.66 7.26
CA ASP A 152 15.52 23.84 7.83
C ASP A 152 16.18 24.68 6.74
N SER A 153 16.96 24.05 5.84
CA SER A 153 17.58 24.73 4.71
C SER A 153 16.58 25.38 3.74
N LEU A 154 15.43 24.74 3.51
CA LEU A 154 14.34 25.28 2.68
C LEU A 154 13.66 26.48 3.37
N VAL A 155 13.42 26.39 4.68
CA VAL A 155 12.82 27.45 5.49
C VAL A 155 13.76 28.66 5.57
N GLU A 156 15.06 28.42 5.73
CA GLU A 156 16.12 29.43 5.70
C GLU A 156 16.41 29.97 4.29
N GLN A 157 15.69 29.50 3.27
CA GLN A 157 15.85 29.91 1.87
C GLN A 157 17.31 29.82 1.40
N SER A 158 17.95 28.69 1.67
CA SER A 158 19.35 28.42 1.33
C SER A 158 19.49 27.36 0.21
N PRO A 159 19.13 27.68 -1.06
CA PRO A 159 19.10 26.72 -2.17
C PRO A 159 20.39 25.93 -2.39
N GLU A 160 21.55 26.55 -2.19
CA GLU A 160 22.84 25.88 -2.41
C GLU A 160 23.13 24.82 -1.36
N GLU A 161 22.80 25.07 -0.08
CA GLU A 161 22.94 24.05 0.96
C GLU A 161 21.91 22.93 0.75
N THR A 162 20.67 23.28 0.37
CA THR A 162 19.65 22.28 0.01
C THR A 162 20.14 21.37 -1.11
N ARG A 163 20.70 21.94 -2.20
CA ARG A 163 21.25 21.17 -3.32
C ARG A 163 22.41 20.28 -2.90
N LYS A 164 23.31 20.78 -2.07
CA LYS A 164 24.47 20.03 -1.57
C LYS A 164 24.04 18.84 -0.71
N LEU A 165 23.07 19.03 0.20
CA LEU A 165 22.49 17.96 1.00
C LEU A 165 21.87 16.89 0.10
N ILE A 166 21.01 17.29 -0.84
CA ILE A 166 20.34 16.36 -1.77
C ILE A 166 21.35 15.59 -2.62
N ARG A 167 22.39 16.23 -3.18
CA ARG A 167 23.42 15.55 -3.98
C ARG A 167 24.18 14.50 -3.19
N LYS A 168 24.54 14.82 -1.94
CA LYS A 168 25.23 13.87 -1.05
C LYS A 168 24.37 12.63 -0.82
N GLN A 169 23.08 12.84 -0.58
CA GLN A 169 22.13 11.76 -0.36
C GLN A 169 21.88 10.94 -1.63
N ALA A 170 21.73 11.59 -2.78
CA ALA A 170 21.59 10.92 -4.07
C ALA A 170 22.80 10.00 -4.36
N GLY A 171 24.02 10.46 -4.06
CA GLY A 171 25.23 9.64 -4.18
C GLY A 171 25.18 8.37 -3.31
N CYS A 172 24.71 8.49 -2.07
CA CYS A 172 24.53 7.34 -1.18
C CYS A 172 23.40 6.40 -1.67
N HIS A 173 22.26 6.94 -2.10
CA HIS A 173 21.15 6.12 -2.58
C HIS A 173 21.49 5.37 -3.88
N ASN A 174 22.24 6.01 -4.78
CA ASN A 174 22.72 5.38 -6.00
C ASN A 174 23.68 4.21 -5.72
N SER A 175 24.59 4.35 -4.76
CA SER A 175 25.51 3.26 -4.39
C SER A 175 24.78 2.06 -3.78
N HIS A 176 23.65 2.30 -3.11
CA HIS A 176 22.79 1.25 -2.53
C HIS A 176 21.67 0.78 -3.48
N LYS A 177 21.66 1.24 -4.75
CA LYS A 177 20.66 0.88 -5.76
C LYS A 177 19.21 1.17 -5.32
N VAL A 178 19.01 2.19 -4.50
CA VAL A 178 17.67 2.64 -4.12
C VAL A 178 17.01 3.23 -5.36
N THR A 179 15.73 2.93 -5.57
CA THR A 179 14.96 3.37 -6.74
C THR A 179 13.95 4.44 -6.37
N GLU A 180 13.50 5.23 -7.35
CA GLU A 180 12.41 6.20 -7.18
C GLU A 180 11.16 5.57 -6.53
N GLY A 181 10.79 4.36 -6.98
CA GLY A 181 9.65 3.63 -6.43
C GLY A 181 9.81 3.23 -4.96
N MET A 182 11.04 3.07 -4.46
CA MET A 182 11.29 2.82 -3.03
C MET A 182 11.06 4.10 -2.21
N PHE A 183 11.42 5.27 -2.73
CA PHE A 183 11.10 6.55 -2.10
C PHE A 183 9.61 6.86 -2.09
N ASP A 184 8.90 6.51 -3.15
CA ASP A 184 7.46 6.75 -3.20
C ASP A 184 6.71 5.96 -2.13
N ARG A 185 7.15 4.72 -1.86
CA ARG A 185 6.63 3.91 -0.74
C ARG A 185 7.00 4.49 0.62
N MET A 186 8.26 4.92 0.79
CA MET A 186 8.69 5.59 2.02
C MET A 186 7.86 6.85 2.31
N ARG A 187 7.57 7.65 1.29
CA ARG A 187 6.68 8.82 1.39
C ARG A 187 5.32 8.45 1.96
N LEU A 188 4.70 7.38 1.45
CA LEU A 188 3.39 6.94 1.95
C LEU A 188 3.45 6.52 3.43
N CYS A 189 4.50 5.79 3.82
CA CYS A 189 4.70 5.40 5.23
C CYS A 189 4.89 6.62 6.14
N VAL A 190 5.71 7.59 5.75
CA VAL A 190 5.94 8.81 6.56
C VAL A 190 4.66 9.63 6.67
N LEU A 191 3.91 9.80 5.58
CA LEU A 191 2.64 10.52 5.61
C LEU A 191 1.58 9.84 6.49
N GLY A 192 1.49 8.51 6.44
CA GLY A 192 0.64 7.73 7.32
C GLY A 192 1.00 7.95 8.79
N GLU A 193 2.29 7.83 9.13
CA GLU A 193 2.78 8.01 10.50
C GLU A 193 2.53 9.44 11.04
N LEU A 194 2.72 10.46 10.18
CA LEU A 194 2.42 11.84 10.54
C LEU A 194 0.91 12.04 10.79
N ASN A 195 0.06 11.44 9.96
CA ASN A 195 -1.38 11.52 10.11
C ASN A 195 -1.85 10.83 11.41
N ASP A 196 -1.32 9.65 11.70
CA ASP A 196 -1.67 8.89 12.90
C ASP A 196 -1.21 9.58 14.19
N LYS A 197 -0.01 10.18 14.19
CA LYS A 197 0.55 10.82 15.38
C LYS A 197 0.07 12.23 15.64
N LEU A 198 -0.13 13.02 14.58
CA LEU A 198 -0.44 14.45 14.70
C LEU A 198 -1.93 14.73 14.55
N GLY A 199 -2.69 13.79 13.96
CA GLY A 199 -4.13 13.86 13.81
C GLY A 199 -4.60 14.96 12.84
N PRO A 200 -5.92 15.02 12.60
CA PRO A 200 -6.51 15.89 11.57
C PRO A 200 -6.38 17.39 11.88
N ASN A 201 -6.16 17.77 13.14
CA ASN A 201 -5.99 19.16 13.55
C ASN A 201 -4.67 19.75 13.03
N VAL A 202 -3.64 18.92 12.84
CA VAL A 202 -2.32 19.33 12.34
C VAL A 202 -2.17 18.91 10.88
N MET A 203 -2.54 17.67 10.55
CA MET A 203 -2.50 17.09 9.20
C MET A 203 -3.75 17.44 8.40
N THR A 204 -4.06 18.74 8.30
CA THR A 204 -5.12 19.26 7.42
C THR A 204 -4.85 18.92 5.95
N ASP A 205 -5.86 19.04 5.07
CA ASP A 205 -5.69 18.85 3.62
C ASP A 205 -4.55 19.71 3.04
N ALA A 206 -4.42 20.95 3.52
CA ALA A 206 -3.34 21.85 3.11
C ALA A 206 -1.96 21.35 3.57
N THR A 207 -1.86 20.86 4.82
CA THR A 207 -0.64 20.26 5.36
C THR A 207 -0.24 19.02 4.58
N GLN A 208 -1.19 18.12 4.32
CA GLN A 208 -0.95 16.89 3.55
C GLN A 208 -0.49 17.22 2.12
N ALA A 209 -1.15 18.17 1.44
CA ALA A 209 -0.76 18.62 0.12
C ALA A 209 0.67 19.22 0.09
N ALA A 210 1.05 19.97 1.12
CA ALA A 210 2.39 20.53 1.26
C ALA A 210 3.46 19.43 1.39
N TRP A 211 3.21 18.42 2.24
CA TRP A 211 4.12 17.28 2.40
C TRP A 211 4.21 16.42 1.13
N HIS A 212 3.10 16.17 0.44
CA HIS A 212 3.12 15.51 -0.86
C HIS A 212 3.98 16.25 -1.87
N LYS A 213 3.85 17.58 -1.94
CA LYS A 213 4.67 18.42 -2.82
C LYS A 213 6.14 18.37 -2.42
N PHE A 214 6.45 18.46 -1.13
CA PHE A 214 7.81 18.33 -0.61
C PHE A 214 8.46 17.02 -1.08
N PHE A 215 7.83 15.88 -0.82
CA PHE A 215 8.39 14.59 -1.22
C PHE A 215 8.51 14.46 -2.74
N LYS A 216 7.55 14.98 -3.52
CA LYS A 216 7.66 14.98 -4.99
C LYS A 216 8.89 15.74 -5.47
N VAL A 217 9.13 16.94 -4.93
CA VAL A 217 10.29 17.76 -5.29
C VAL A 217 11.59 17.11 -4.83
N TYR A 218 11.60 16.57 -3.60
CA TYR A 218 12.75 15.87 -3.04
C TYR A 218 13.16 14.66 -3.89
N ILE A 219 12.21 13.80 -4.26
CA ILE A 219 12.45 12.62 -5.09
C ILE A 219 12.96 13.01 -6.47
N ALA A 220 12.32 13.98 -7.13
CA ALA A 220 12.78 14.50 -8.42
C ALA A 220 14.20 15.06 -8.36
N ALA A 221 14.60 15.64 -7.22
CA ALA A 221 15.94 16.17 -7.02
C ALA A 221 17.00 15.08 -6.73
N LEU A 222 16.60 13.93 -6.17
CA LEU A 222 17.47 12.77 -6.02
C LEU A 222 17.73 12.05 -7.35
N TYR A 223 16.74 12.09 -8.26
CA TYR A 223 16.78 11.44 -9.58
C TYR A 223 16.52 12.46 -10.71
N PRO A 224 17.45 13.40 -10.94
CA PRO A 224 17.33 14.32 -12.06
C PRO A 224 17.36 13.55 -13.38
N ALA A 225 16.38 13.81 -14.25
CA ALA A 225 16.29 13.25 -15.60
C ALA A 225 17.48 13.62 -16.50
#